data_AF-A0A1J1DP64-F1
#
_entry.id   AF-A0A1J1DP64-F1
#
_cell.length_a   1.000
_cell.length_b   1.000
_cell.length_c   1.000
_cell.angle_alpha   90.00
_cell.angle_beta   90.00
_cell.angle_gamma   90.00
#
_symmetry.space_group_name_H-M   'P 1'
#
loop_
_entity.id
_entity.type
_entity.pdbx_description
1 polymer ?
#
loop_
_entity_poly.entity_id
_entity_poly.type
_entity_poly.pdbx_seq_one_letter_code
_entity_poly.pdbx_strand_id
1 'polypeptide(L)'
;MGSCVPFYDEASFAERVKALANEELLEIWEETQRIERLLSSDLRFEVNFSPDYEKTIVDELRLRAFREQNADRRSPKPDKQTGV
;
A
#
# COMPACT_ATOMS: atom_id res chain seq x y z
N MET A 1 -0.32 -24.29 8.48
CA MET A 1 0.31 -23.82 9.73
C MET A 1 0.93 -22.48 9.41
N GLY A 2 0.20 -21.38 9.63
CA GLY A 2 0.68 -20.03 9.37
C GLY A 2 1.84 -19.73 10.30
N SER A 3 3.04 -19.58 9.74
CA SER A 3 4.20 -19.15 10.50
C SER A 3 3.96 -17.70 10.91
N CYS A 4 3.51 -17.50 12.15
CA CYS A 4 3.60 -16.22 12.84
C CYS A 4 5.08 -15.88 12.94
N VAL A 5 5.58 -15.10 11.98
CA VAL A 5 6.95 -14.60 12.01
C VAL A 5 7.00 -13.65 13.22
N PRO A 6 7.83 -13.94 14.24
CA PRO A 6 7.97 -13.03 15.38
C PRO A 6 8.40 -11.67 14.83
N PHE A 7 7.67 -10.62 15.23
CA PHE A 7 7.93 -9.23 14.87
C PHE A 7 9.34 -8.83 15.29
N TYR A 8 10.32 -9.09 14.42
CA TYR A 8 11.68 -8.59 14.53
C TYR A 8 12.10 -8.04 13.18
N ASP A 9 11.66 -6.81 12.94
CA ASP A 9 12.53 -5.75 12.47
C ASP A 9 11.97 -4.45 13.05
N GLU A 10 12.83 -3.67 13.71
CA GLU A 10 12.54 -2.35 14.31
C GLU A 10 12.19 -1.27 13.25
N ALA A 11 11.67 -1.68 12.10
CA ALA A 11 11.32 -0.82 11.00
C ALA A 11 10.05 -0.04 11.33
N SER A 12 10.10 1.26 11.10
CA SER A 12 8.94 2.14 11.18
C SER A 12 7.82 1.64 10.26
N PHE A 13 6.58 2.00 10.56
CA PHE A 13 5.44 1.65 9.69
C PHE A 13 5.67 2.08 8.24
N ALA A 14 6.26 3.27 8.04
CA ALA A 14 6.62 3.79 6.73
C ALA A 14 7.65 2.92 5.98
N GLU A 15 8.57 2.26 6.69
CA GLU A 15 9.52 1.33 6.07
C GLU A 15 8.84 0.01 5.72
N ARG A 16 7.97 -0.50 6.59
CA ARG A 16 7.20 -1.72 6.33
C ARG A 16 6.29 -1.58 5.11
N VAL A 17 5.62 -0.43 4.97
CA VAL A 17 4.73 -0.14 3.83
C VAL A 17 5.47 -0.24 2.49
N LYS A 18 6.76 0.12 2.44
CA LYS A 18 7.57 0.01 1.21
C LYS A 18 7.84 -1.43 0.79
N ALA A 19 7.84 -2.38 1.72
CA ALA A 19 8.12 -3.79 1.47
C ALA A 19 6.88 -4.59 1.03
N LEU A 20 5.68 -4.09 1.30
CA LEU A 20 4.41 -4.74 0.97
C LEU A 20 4.00 -4.48 -0.48
N ALA A 21 3.34 -5.45 -1.12
CA ALA A 21 2.72 -5.28 -2.43
C ALA A 21 1.51 -4.33 -2.37
N ASN A 22 1.10 -3.80 -3.54
CA ASN A 22 -0.06 -2.90 -3.61
C ASN A 22 -1.33 -3.60 -3.09
N GLU A 23 -1.53 -4.86 -3.46
CA GLU A 23 -2.68 -5.67 -3.03
C GLU A 23 -2.70 -5.86 -1.51
N GLU A 24 -1.55 -6.20 -0.90
CA GLU A 24 -1.42 -6.34 0.55
C GLU A 24 -1.71 -5.01 1.28
N LEU A 25 -1.23 -3.88 0.77
CA LEU A 25 -1.51 -2.57 1.35
C LEU A 25 -2.99 -2.22 1.32
N LEU A 26 -3.67 -2.53 0.22
CA LEU A 26 -5.11 -2.30 0.06
C LEU A 26 -5.92 -3.21 0.98
N GLU A 27 -5.54 -4.49 1.10
CA GLU A 27 -6.20 -5.43 2.01
C GLU A 27 -6.13 -4.97 3.46
N ILE A 28 -4.96 -4.52 3.93
CA ILE A 28 -4.80 -4.03 5.31
C ILE A 28 -5.63 -2.75 5.54
N TRP A 29 -5.66 -1.82 4.57
CA TRP A 29 -6.50 -0.63 4.67
C TRP A 29 -7.98 -1.00 4.76
N GLU A 30 -8.47 -1.88 3.87
CA GLU A 30 -9.86 -2.34 3.87
C GLU A 30 -10.26 -3.04 5.17
N GLU A 31 -9.40 -3.91 5.70
CA GLU A 31 -9.63 -4.58 6.98
C GLU A 31 -9.72 -3.57 8.12
N THR A 32 -8.83 -2.57 8.15
CA THR A 32 -8.85 -1.50 9.16
C THR A 32 -10.18 -0.75 9.13
N GLN A 33 -10.67 -0.39 7.94
CA GLN A 33 -11.99 0.26 7.77
C GLN A 33 -13.15 -0.64 8.17
N ARG A 34 -13.05 -1.97 7.97
CA ARG A 34 -14.06 -2.94 8.41
C ARG A 34 -14.10 -3.04 9.94
N ILE A 35 -12.94 -3.13 10.57
CA ILE A 35 -12.80 -3.17 12.04
C ILE A 35 -13.34 -1.88 12.65
N GLU A 36 -12.97 -0.71 12.13
CA GLU A 36 -13.47 0.59 12.62
C GLU A 36 -15.00 0.65 12.62
N ARG A 37 -15.60 0.24 11.50
CA ARG A 37 -17.06 0.17 11.38
C ARG A 37 -17.68 -0.79 12.39
N LEU A 38 -17.11 -1.98 12.57
CA LEU A 38 -17.58 -2.96 13.56
C LEU A 38 -17.54 -2.40 14.99
N LEU A 39 -16.43 -1.76 15.37
CA LEU A 39 -16.26 -1.18 16.70
C LEU A 39 -17.22 -0.01 16.93
N SER A 40 -17.46 0.79 15.89
CA SER A 40 -18.37 1.94 15.93
C SER A 40 -19.85 1.50 15.97
N SER A 41 -20.24 0.51 15.17
CA SER A 41 -21.64 0.07 15.03
C SER A 41 -22.09 -0.81 16.18
N ASP A 42 -21.29 -1.81 16.55
CA ASP A 42 -21.73 -2.90 17.42
C ASP A 42 -21.38 -2.62 18.88
N LEU A 43 -20.22 -2.00 19.11
CA LEU A 43 -19.71 -1.71 20.44
C LEU A 43 -19.91 -0.25 20.86
N ARG A 44 -20.39 0.62 19.95
CA ARG A 44 -20.55 2.07 20.16
C ARG A 44 -19.25 2.72 20.67
N PHE A 45 -18.12 2.18 20.26
CA PHE A 45 -16.82 2.74 20.60
C PHE A 45 -16.45 3.71 19.50
N GLU A 46 -16.25 4.98 19.85
CA GLU A 46 -15.69 5.95 18.91
C GLU A 46 -14.18 5.71 18.78
N VAL A 47 -13.80 4.82 17.86
CA VAL A 47 -12.40 4.62 17.48
C VAL A 47 -12.12 5.61 16.37
N ASN A 48 -11.12 6.45 16.56
CA ASN A 48 -10.49 7.15 15.46
C ASN A 48 -9.10 6.58 15.30
N PHE A 49 -8.92 5.65 14.35
CA PHE A 49 -7.58 5.14 14.05
C PHE A 49 -6.68 6.30 13.61
N SER A 50 -5.38 6.22 13.91
CA SER A 50 -4.46 7.33 13.64
C SER A 50 -4.49 7.72 12.16
N PRO A 51 -4.78 8.98 11.81
CA PRO A 51 -4.83 9.42 10.40
C PRO A 51 -3.48 9.29 9.69
N ASP A 52 -2.38 9.24 10.47
CA ASP A 52 -1.03 9.08 9.93
C ASP A 52 -0.81 7.70 9.29
N TYR A 53 -1.51 6.68 9.78
CA TYR A 53 -1.46 5.32 9.21
C TYR A 53 -1.99 5.30 7.77
N GLU A 54 -3.21 5.81 7.57
CA GLU A 54 -3.84 5.85 6.25
C GLU A 54 -3.02 6.73 5.30
N LYS A 55 -2.61 7.91 5.77
CA LYS A 55 -1.77 8.82 4.98
C LYS A 55 -0.51 8.14 4.48
N THR A 56 0.17 7.36 5.32
CA THR A 56 1.40 6.65 4.95
C THR A 56 1.15 5.62 3.84
N ILE A 57 0.04 4.88 3.89
CA ILE A 57 -0.33 3.92 2.83
C ILE A 57 -0.64 4.66 1.51
N VAL A 58 -1.46 5.71 1.58
CA VAL A 58 -1.88 6.48 0.40
C VAL A 58 -0.68 7.15 -0.27
N ASP A 59 0.24 7.71 0.49
CA ASP A 59 1.44 8.38 -0.03
C ASP A 59 2.35 7.38 -0.79
N GLU A 60 2.54 6.16 -0.28
CA GLU A 60 3.32 5.13 -0.97
C GLU A 60 2.64 4.64 -2.25
N LEU A 61 1.33 4.36 -2.22
CA LEU A 61 0.58 3.92 -3.40
C LEU A 61 0.64 4.97 -4.53
N ARG A 62 0.49 6.25 -4.19
CA ARG A 62 0.65 7.36 -5.14
C ARG A 62 2.06 7.42 -5.73
N LEU A 63 3.08 7.25 -4.88
CA LEU A 63 4.47 7.23 -5.33
C LEU A 63 4.73 6.10 -6.34
N ARG A 64 4.17 4.90 -6.10
CA ARG A 64 4.29 3.75 -7.00
C ARG A 64 3.58 3.99 -8.33
N ALA A 65 2.34 4.47 -8.31
CA ALA A 65 1.60 4.81 -9.52
C ALA A 65 2.35 5.86 -10.38
N PHE A 66 2.95 6.87 -9.73
CA PHE A 66 3.78 7.85 -10.42
C PHE A 66 5.04 7.22 -11.04
N ARG A 67 5.70 6.30 -10.33
CA ARG A 67 6.89 5.60 -10.85
C ARG A 67 6.55 4.71 -12.03
N GLU A 68 5.46 3.95 -11.96
CA GLU A 68 4.97 3.10 -13.04
C GLU A 68 4.63 3.92 -14.29
N GLN A 69 3.91 5.03 -14.14
CA GLN A 69 3.59 5.94 -15.23
C GLN A 69 4.84 6.52 -15.90
N ASN A 70 5.88 6.83 -15.13
CA ASN A 70 7.13 7.36 -15.67
C ASN A 70 8.04 6.29 -16.26
N ALA A 71 7.98 5.05 -15.77
CA ALA A 71 8.68 3.91 -16.36
C ALA A 71 8.12 3.59 -17.74
N ASP A 72 6.79 3.57 -17.88
CA ASP A 72 6.09 3.37 -19.16
C ASP A 72 6.53 4.40 -20.22
N ARG A 73 6.62 5.68 -19.82
CA ARG A 73 7.09 6.78 -20.68
C ARG A 73 8.54 6.69 -21.13
N ARG A 74 9.40 5.96 -20.41
CA ARG A 74 10.82 5.79 -20.75
C ARG A 74 11.09 4.58 -21.63
N SER A 75 10.07 3.79 -21.95
CA SER A 75 10.18 2.67 -22.89
C SER A 75 10.57 3.20 -24.27
N PRO A 76 11.72 2.80 -24.85
CA PRO A 76 12.09 3.20 -26.21
C PRO A 76 11.06 2.63 -27.18
N LYS A 77 10.50 3.49 -28.06
CA LYS A 77 9.69 3.02 -29.18
C LYS A 77 10.57 2.11 -30.04
N PRO A 78 10.06 0.96 -30.53
CA PRO A 78 10.80 0.19 -31.52
C PRO A 78 10.95 1.08 -32.76
N ASP A 79 12.19 1.50 -33.03
CA ASP A 79 12.55 2.17 -34.27
C ASP A 79 12.08 1.26 -35.41
N LYS A 80 11.15 1.77 -36.21
CA LYS A 80 10.75 1.08 -37.44
C LYS A 80 11.99 1.01 -38.32
N GLN A 81 12.59 -0.18 -38.33
CA GLN A 81 13.71 -0.52 -39.17
C GLN A 81 13.30 -0.25 -40.62
N THR A 82 13.88 0.79 -41.21
CA THR A 82 13.81 1.10 -42.64
C THR A 82 14.44 -0.07 -43.39
N GLY A 83 13.60 -1.01 -43.82
CA GLY A 83 13.96 -2.09 -44.74
C GLY A 83 13.75 -1.62 -46.17
N VAL A 84 14.87 -1.56 -46.89
CA VAL A 84 15.08 -1.20 -48.30
C VAL A 84 14.13 -1.91 -49.27
#